data_AF-A0A0K6FNA5-F1
#
_entry.id   AF-A0A0K6FNA5-F1
#
_cell.length_a   1.000
_cell.length_b   1.000
_cell.length_c   1.000
_cell.angle_alpha   90.00
_cell.angle_beta   90.00
_cell.angle_gamma   90.00
#
_symmetry.space_group_name_H-M   'P 1'
#
loop_
_entity.id
_entity.type
_entity.pdbx_description
1 polymer ?
#
loop_
_entity_poly.entity_id
_entity_poly.type
_entity_poly.pdbx_seq_one_letter_code
_entity_poly.pdbx_strand_id
1 'polypeptide(L)'
;MAHRPEAEVIINFQDGFSYSKGRMDAALTSGVLEKPAEKKVTDYSGLNKADVKLVQTEMEVTEAQAKKALSEHDGDIVKTLLSLVSA
;
A
#
# COMPACT_ATOMS: atom_id res chain seq x y z
N MET A 1 9.57 -22.50 38.39
CA MET A 1 8.10 -22.48 38.28
C MET A 1 7.75 -22.61 36.81
N ALA A 2 7.22 -23.75 36.38
CA ALA A 2 6.79 -23.95 34.99
C ALA A 2 5.48 -23.19 34.77
N HIS A 3 5.47 -22.26 33.82
CA HIS A 3 4.26 -21.52 33.44
C HIS A 3 3.27 -22.53 32.82
N ARG A 4 2.10 -22.69 33.43
CA ARG A 4 1.04 -23.52 32.86
C ARG A 4 0.56 -22.82 31.57
N PRO A 5 0.50 -23.49 30.42
CA PRO A 5 -0.08 -22.88 29.22
C PRO A 5 -1.54 -22.54 29.51
N GLU A 6 -1.98 -21.36 29.09
CA GLU A 6 -3.36 -20.92 29.26
C GLU A 6 -4.31 -21.91 28.57
N ALA A 7 -5.46 -22.18 29.18
CA ALA A 7 -6.44 -23.11 28.62
C ALA A 7 -6.95 -22.57 27.27
N GLU A 8 -6.78 -23.34 26.20
CA GLU A 8 -7.26 -22.96 24.88
C GLU A 8 -8.79 -22.99 24.84
N VAL A 9 -9.40 -21.88 24.42
CA VAL A 9 -10.85 -21.77 24.23
C VAL A 9 -11.16 -22.07 22.77
N ILE A 10 -11.82 -23.20 22.51
CA ILE A 10 -12.30 -23.62 21.19
C ILE A 10 -13.83 -23.64 21.21
N ILE A 11 -14.48 -22.88 20.34
CA ILE A 11 -15.93 -22.88 20.13
C ILE A 11 -16.22 -23.44 18.75
N ASN A 12 -17.07 -24.46 18.66
CA ASN A 12 -17.53 -25.03 17.40
C ASN A 12 -18.91 -24.47 17.04
N PHE A 13 -19.09 -24.11 15.77
CA PHE A 13 -20.34 -23.59 15.23
C PHE A 13 -21.04 -24.67 14.38
N GLN A 14 -22.36 -24.53 14.22
CA GLN A 14 -23.20 -25.52 13.51
C GLN A 14 -22.95 -25.55 11.99
N ASP A 15 -22.31 -24.51 11.47
CA ASP A 15 -21.87 -24.38 10.08
C ASP A 15 -20.55 -25.10 9.80
N GLY A 16 -19.96 -25.77 10.81
CA GLY A 16 -18.70 -26.50 10.70
C GLY A 16 -17.45 -25.63 10.91
N PHE A 17 -17.60 -24.34 11.19
CA PHE A 17 -16.49 -23.47 11.56
C PHE A 17 -16.17 -23.55 13.06
N SER A 18 -14.99 -23.05 13.44
CA SER A 18 -14.61 -22.95 14.85
C SER A 18 -13.80 -21.69 15.15
N TYR A 19 -13.97 -21.18 16.37
CA TYR A 19 -13.17 -20.08 16.93
C TYR A 19 -12.15 -20.67 17.92
N SER A 20 -10.86 -20.38 17.73
CA SER A 20 -9.78 -20.66 18.70
C SER A 20 -9.14 -19.34 19.12
N LYS A 21 -9.23 -19.01 20.42
CA LYS A 21 -8.64 -17.78 20.96
C LYS A 21 -7.13 -17.73 20.73
N GLY A 22 -6.43 -18.86 20.92
CA GLY A 22 -4.98 -18.94 20.73
C GLY A 22 -4.56 -18.65 19.29
N ARG A 23 -5.32 -19.14 18.30
CA ARG A 23 -5.07 -18.82 16.88
C ARG A 23 -5.34 -17.37 16.56
N MET A 24 -6.37 -16.76 17.16
CA MET A 24 -6.70 -15.35 16.96
C MET A 24 -5.61 -14.44 17.56
N ASP A 25 -5.16 -14.70 18.78
CA ASP A 25 -4.10 -13.93 19.44
C ASP A 25 -2.77 -14.03 18.68
N ALA A 26 -2.45 -15.22 18.14
CA ALA A 26 -1.29 -15.42 17.28
C ALA A 26 -1.39 -14.65 15.96
N ALA A 27 -2.58 -14.60 15.33
CA ALA A 27 -2.81 -13.84 14.10
C ALA A 27 -2.75 -12.32 14.32
N LEU A 28 -3.20 -11.86 15.49
CA LEU A 28 -3.07 -10.46 15.89
C LEU A 28 -1.61 -10.08 16.11
N THR A 29 -0.84 -10.95 16.78
CA THR A 29 0.59 -10.73 17.05
C THR A 29 1.44 -10.83 15.78
N SER A 30 1.08 -11.69 14.84
CA SER A 30 1.81 -11.85 13.57
C SER A 30 1.55 -10.72 12.56
N GLY A 31 0.63 -9.80 12.88
CA GLY A 31 0.32 -8.66 12.03
C GLY A 31 -0.46 -9.00 10.76
N VAL A 32 -1.03 -10.20 10.66
CA VAL A 32 -1.89 -10.61 9.52
C VAL A 32 -3.13 -9.72 9.43
N LEU A 33 -3.57 -9.17 10.56
CA LEU A 33 -4.68 -8.22 10.66
C LEU A 33 -4.24 -6.75 10.58
N GLU A 34 -2.94 -6.46 10.50
CA GLU A 34 -2.49 -5.08 10.33
C GLU A 34 -2.89 -4.62 8.92
N LYS A 35 -3.75 -3.60 8.85
CA LYS A 35 -4.10 -2.96 7.59
C LYS A 35 -2.79 -2.48 6.95
N PRO A 36 -2.47 -2.88 5.70
CA PRO A 36 -1.25 -2.43 5.05
C PRO A 36 -1.22 -0.92 5.13
N ALA A 37 -0.13 -0.37 5.69
CA ALA A 37 0.03 1.06 5.92
C ALA A 37 -0.49 1.82 4.69
N GLU A 38 -1.51 2.65 4.90
CA GLU A 38 -2.13 3.41 3.82
C GLU A 38 -1.02 4.13 3.09
N LYS A 39 -0.84 3.79 1.81
CA LYS A 39 0.20 4.39 0.96
C LYS A 39 0.07 5.89 1.14
N LYS A 40 1.12 6.54 1.63
CA LYS A 40 1.15 8.00 1.82
C LYS A 40 0.58 8.63 0.57
N VAL A 41 -0.51 9.37 0.73
CA VAL A 41 -1.07 10.16 -0.36
C VAL A 41 -0.01 11.20 -0.68
N THR A 42 0.74 10.98 -1.76
CA THR A 42 1.70 11.97 -2.25
C THR A 42 0.89 13.18 -2.71
N ASP A 43 1.03 14.29 -1.99
CA ASP A 43 0.38 15.55 -2.35
C ASP A 43 0.98 16.07 -3.66
N TYR A 44 0.17 16.13 -4.71
CA TYR A 44 0.56 16.65 -6.03
C TYR A 44 0.25 18.15 -6.19
N SER A 45 0.03 18.84 -5.07
CA SER A 45 -0.38 20.25 -4.96
C SER A 45 0.78 21.21 -5.25
N GLY A 46 1.24 21.19 -6.50
CA GLY A 46 2.35 22.04 -6.95
C GLY A 46 2.83 21.73 -8.37
N LEU A 47 2.40 20.59 -8.92
CA LEU A 47 2.76 20.21 -10.29
C LEU A 47 1.99 21.03 -11.32
N ASN A 48 2.71 21.50 -12.32
CA ASN A 48 2.13 22.19 -13.47
C ASN A 48 1.23 21.23 -14.26
N LYS A 49 -0.02 21.63 -14.48
CA LYS A 49 -1.02 20.82 -15.19
C LYS A 49 -0.65 20.60 -16.66
N ALA A 50 0.05 21.54 -17.29
CA ALA A 50 0.50 21.41 -18.66
C ALA A 50 1.52 20.25 -18.80
N ASP A 51 2.47 20.18 -17.87
CA ASP A 51 3.51 19.15 -17.85
C ASP A 51 2.92 17.77 -17.57
N VAL A 52 1.96 17.67 -16.64
CA VAL A 52 1.22 16.42 -16.38
C VAL A 52 0.52 15.93 -17.65
N LYS A 53 -0.14 16.83 -18.39
CA LYS A 53 -0.86 16.47 -19.62
C LYS A 53 0.09 16.06 -20.74
N LEU A 54 1.26 16.69 -20.82
CA LEU A 54 2.30 16.32 -21.78
C LEU A 54 2.78 14.89 -21.52
N VAL A 55 3.18 14.58 -20.28
CA VAL A 55 3.59 13.22 -19.90
C VAL A 55 2.49 12.20 -20.17
N GLN A 56 1.24 12.54 -19.85
CA GLN A 56 0.10 11.67 -20.10
C GLN A 56 -0.05 11.30 -21.59
N THR A 57 0.12 12.30 -22.46
CA THR A 57 -0.09 12.14 -23.91
C THR A 57 1.09 11.42 -24.57
N GLU A 58 2.31 11.83 -24.25
CA GLU A 58 3.52 11.32 -24.92
C GLU A 58 3.94 9.93 -24.42
N MET A 59 3.64 9.61 -23.15
CA MET A 59 4.01 8.32 -22.55
C MET A 59 2.81 7.36 -22.42
N GLU A 60 1.63 7.78 -22.88
CA GLU A 60 0.37 7.00 -22.81
C GLU A 60 0.06 6.45 -21.41
N VAL A 61 0.43 7.20 -20.36
CA VAL A 61 0.22 6.82 -18.96
C VAL A 61 -1.04 7.44 -18.38
N THR A 62 -1.51 6.93 -17.24
CA THR A 62 -2.61 7.55 -16.50
C THR A 62 -2.18 8.87 -15.85
N GLU A 63 -3.13 9.77 -15.57
CA GLU A 63 -2.86 11.03 -14.87
C GLU A 63 -2.17 10.81 -13.51
N ALA A 64 -2.54 9.74 -12.80
CA ALA A 64 -1.91 9.37 -11.53
C ALA A 64 -0.44 8.98 -11.69
N GLN A 65 -0.11 8.23 -12.75
CA GLN A 65 1.28 7.86 -13.06
C GLN A 65 2.11 9.07 -13.52
N ALA A 66 1.54 9.94 -14.35
CA ALA A 66 2.20 11.17 -14.77
C ALA A 66 2.52 12.09 -13.58
N LYS A 67 1.56 12.29 -12.67
CA LYS A 67 1.77 13.06 -11.44
C LYS A 67 2.83 12.43 -10.53
N LYS A 68 2.83 11.11 -10.40
CA LYS A 68 3.85 10.38 -9.63
C LYS A 68 5.25 10.59 -10.22
N ALA A 69 5.42 10.37 -11.52
CA ALA A 69 6.70 10.56 -12.19
C ALA A 69 7.21 12.01 -12.04
N LEU A 70 6.35 13.00 -12.26
CA LEU A 70 6.73 14.41 -12.07
C LEU A 70 7.06 14.74 -10.60
N SER A 71 6.36 14.15 -9.63
CA SER A 71 6.68 14.38 -8.21
C SER A 71 8.02 13.78 -7.78
N GLU A 72 8.47 12.71 -8.41
CA GLU A 72 9.76 12.05 -8.12
C GLU A 72 10.95 12.87 -8.66
N HIS A 73 10.70 13.80 -9.57
CA HIS A 73 11.70 14.66 -10.19
C HIS A 73 11.48 16.16 -9.90
N ASP A 74 10.83 16.49 -8.79
CA ASP A 74 10.59 17.87 -8.32
C ASP A 74 9.82 18.74 -9.35
N GLY A 75 9.03 18.13 -10.22
CA GLY A 75 8.30 18.81 -11.29
C GLY A 75 9.13 19.15 -12.54
N ASP A 76 10.38 18.69 -12.63
CA ASP A 76 11.22 18.87 -13.82
C ASP A 76 10.79 17.91 -14.95
N ILE A 77 10.15 18.47 -15.98
CA ILE A 77 9.65 17.71 -17.13
C ILE A 77 10.76 17.03 -17.93
N VAL A 78 11.92 17.68 -18.12
CA VAL A 78 13.00 17.15 -18.96
C VAL A 78 13.63 15.95 -18.26
N LYS A 79 13.90 16.09 -16.97
CA LYS A 79 14.43 15.01 -16.14
C LYS A 79 13.47 13.83 -16.04
N THR A 80 12.17 14.12 -15.92
CA THR A 80 11.11 13.10 -15.88
C THR A 80 11.06 12.29 -17.18
N LEU A 81 11.01 12.96 -18.34
CA LEU A 81 10.96 12.28 -19.64
C LEU A 81 12.23 11.49 -19.92
N LEU A 82 13.40 12.03 -19.58
CA LEU A 82 14.67 11.29 -19.67
C LEU A 82 14.64 10.02 -18.81
N SER A 83 14.17 10.13 -17.57
CA SER A 83 14.07 8.98 -16.66
C SER A 83 13.13 7.92 -17.21
N LEU A 84 11.97 8.30 -17.75
CA LEU A 84 10.98 7.38 -18.31
C LEU A 84 11.45 6.65 -19.57
N VAL A 85 12.28 7.29 -20.41
CA VAL A 85 12.85 6.68 -21.61
C VAL A 85 14.06 5.80 -21.28
N SER A 86 14.79 6.13 -20.22
CA SER A 86 15.97 5.37 -19.78
C SER A 86 15.67 4.17 -18.87
N ALA A 87 14.43 4.06 -18.38
CA ALA A 87 13.95 2.98 -17.52
C ALA A 87 13.59 1.73 -18.34
#